data_AF-A0A7S1ASA7-F1
#
_entry.id   AF-A0A7S1ASA7-F1
#
_cell.length_a   1.000
_cell.length_b   1.000
_cell.length_c   1.000
_cell.angle_alpha   90.00
_cell.angle_beta   90.00
_cell.angle_gamma   90.00
#
_symmetry.space_group_name_H-M   'P 1'
#
loop_
_entity.id
_entity.type
_entity.pdbx_description
1 polymer ?
#
loop_
_entity_poly.entity_id
_entity_poly.type
_entity_poly.pdbx_seq_one_letter_code
_entity_poly.pdbx_strand_id
1 'polypeptide(L)'
;MLLVFIVYLFAVLFLQALTHFLEDARPADTEHFQAMQTFFHSLPMTLLSLFMAVSGGVSWWEVLRPIIDVSIFYVVLFLLFVVIMLLAVMNIITGIFVGNAVERASMDRDIASHVEKERNAINIEALRDLFREIDRVGSGHITLKDFETMLETE
;
A
#
# COMPACT_ATOMS: atom_id res chain seq x y z
N MET A 1 9.95 -5.70 -9.01
CA MET A 1 10.52 -6.95 -9.57
C MET A 1 9.44 -7.97 -9.90
N LEU A 2 8.59 -8.39 -8.94
CA LEU A 2 7.51 -9.34 -9.19
C LEU A 2 6.55 -8.92 -10.32
N LEU A 3 6.11 -7.65 -10.32
CA LEU A 3 5.17 -7.13 -11.33
C LEU A 3 5.76 -7.18 -12.75
N VAL A 4 7.03 -6.80 -12.91
CA VAL A 4 7.73 -6.86 -14.21
C VAL A 4 7.84 -8.32 -14.69
N PHE A 5 8.14 -9.25 -13.79
CA PHE A 5 8.19 -10.67 -14.10
C PHE A 5 6.82 -11.21 -14.53
N ILE A 6 5.74 -10.85 -13.84
CA ILE A 6 4.37 -11.22 -14.20
C ILE A 6 4.03 -10.69 -15.61
N VAL A 7 4.25 -9.40 -15.86
CA VAL A 7 3.98 -8.79 -17.16
C VAL A 7 4.77 -9.48 -18.28
N TYR A 8 6.04 -9.82 -18.03
CA TYR A 8 6.87 -10.57 -18.97
C TYR A 8 6.32 -11.98 -19.26
N LEU A 9 5.93 -12.73 -18.23
CA LEU A 9 5.37 -14.07 -18.38
C LEU A 9 4.10 -14.05 -19.23
N PHE A 10 3.16 -13.16 -18.92
CA PHE A 10 1.93 -13.00 -19.70
C PHE A 10 2.22 -12.54 -21.13
N ALA A 11 3.17 -11.63 -21.34
CA ALA A 11 3.56 -11.18 -22.68
C ALA A 11 4.07 -12.33 -23.56
N VAL A 12 4.88 -13.24 -23.00
CA VAL A 12 5.35 -14.42 -23.73
C VAL A 12 4.19 -15.37 -24.06
N LEU A 13 3.25 -15.60 -23.14
CA LEU A 13 2.08 -16.46 -23.38
C LEU A 13 1.18 -15.91 -24.49
N PHE A 14 0.93 -14.60 -24.53
CA PHE A 14 0.15 -13.97 -25.60
C PHE A 14 0.89 -13.92 -26.94
N LEU A 15 2.21 -13.73 -26.92
CA LEU A 15 3.01 -13.80 -28.14
C LEU A 15 2.95 -15.22 -28.74
N GLN A 16 2.99 -16.25 -27.90
CA GLN A 16 2.79 -17.63 -28.33
C GLN A 16 1.39 -17.88 -28.91
N ALA A 17 0.36 -17.23 -28.35
CA ALA A 17 -1.01 -17.29 -28.89
C ALA A 17 -1.07 -16.75 -30.32
N LEU A 18 -0.41 -15.62 -30.61
CA LEU A 18 -0.31 -15.09 -31.96
C LEU A 18 0.42 -16.08 -32.87
N THR A 19 1.58 -16.61 -32.47
CA THR A 19 2.33 -17.56 -33.30
C THR A 19 1.50 -18.79 -33.66
N HIS A 20 0.77 -19.35 -32.69
CA HIS A 20 -0.09 -20.50 -32.94
C HIS A 20 -1.26 -20.16 -33.88
N PHE A 21 -1.89 -18.99 -33.70
CA PHE A 21 -2.90 -18.51 -34.62
C PHE A 21 -2.37 -18.33 -36.06
N LEU A 22 -1.12 -17.87 -36.21
CA LEU A 22 -0.48 -17.71 -37.53
C LEU A 22 -0.24 -19.04 -38.25
N GLU A 23 -0.01 -20.12 -37.51
CA GLU A 23 0.19 -21.47 -38.08
C GLU A 23 -1.14 -22.07 -38.59
N ASP A 24 -2.26 -21.77 -37.91
CA ASP A 24 -3.58 -22.32 -38.22
C ASP A 24 -4.45 -21.43 -39.13
N ALA A 25 -4.11 -20.14 -39.28
CA ALA A 25 -4.92 -19.17 -40.00
C ALA A 25 -4.97 -19.43 -41.52
N ARG A 26 -6.18 -19.36 -42.10
CA ARG A 26 -6.39 -19.39 -43.55
C ARG A 26 -6.26 -17.96 -44.12
N PRO A 27 -6.00 -17.78 -45.43
CA PRO A 27 -5.81 -16.45 -46.04
C PRO A 27 -6.98 -15.46 -45.90
N ALA A 28 -8.14 -15.89 -45.41
CA ALA A 28 -9.35 -15.08 -45.27
C ALA A 28 -9.42 -14.25 -43.97
N ASP A 29 -8.56 -14.51 -42.97
CA ASP A 29 -8.65 -13.92 -41.62
C ASP A 29 -7.88 -12.59 -41.48
N THR A 30 -7.88 -11.77 -42.55
CA THR A 30 -7.00 -10.61 -42.69
C THR A 30 -7.25 -9.49 -41.66
N GLU A 31 -8.50 -9.32 -41.19
CA GLU A 31 -8.84 -8.27 -40.22
C GLU A 31 -8.34 -8.61 -38.80
N HIS A 32 -8.64 -9.81 -38.31
CA HIS A 32 -8.15 -10.31 -37.01
C HIS A 32 -6.64 -10.37 -36.96
N PHE A 33 -6.01 -10.79 -38.07
CA PHE A 33 -4.56 -10.80 -38.21
C PHE A 33 -3.95 -9.40 -38.05
N GLN A 34 -4.50 -8.37 -38.72
CA GLN A 34 -4.01 -7.00 -38.60
C GLN A 34 -4.19 -6.45 -37.18
N ALA A 35 -5.35 -6.74 -36.56
CA ALA A 35 -5.63 -6.30 -35.21
C ALA A 35 -4.71 -6.98 -34.18
N MET A 36 -4.43 -8.28 -34.34
CA MET A 36 -3.53 -9.01 -33.44
C MET A 36 -2.05 -8.65 -33.68
N GLN A 37 -1.63 -8.36 -34.92
CA GLN A 37 -0.31 -7.80 -35.18
C GLN A 37 -0.12 -6.43 -34.50
N THR A 38 -1.15 -5.59 -34.48
CA THR A 38 -1.04 -4.24 -33.89
C THR A 38 -0.56 -4.29 -32.43
N PHE A 39 -1.03 -5.27 -31.65
CA PHE A 39 -0.71 -5.37 -30.22
C PHE A 39 0.35 -6.43 -29.89
N PHE A 40 0.50 -7.46 -30.72
CA PHE A 40 1.27 -8.67 -30.37
C PHE A 40 2.39 -9.01 -31.36
N HIS A 41 2.75 -8.16 -32.32
CA HIS A 41 3.77 -8.49 -33.34
C HIS A 41 5.20 -8.70 -32.80
N SER A 42 5.51 -8.23 -31.60
CA SER A 42 6.83 -8.37 -31.00
C SER A 42 6.75 -8.33 -29.48
N LEU A 43 7.70 -8.94 -28.78
CA LEU A 43 7.72 -8.96 -27.31
C LEU A 43 7.69 -7.54 -26.70
N PRO A 44 8.50 -6.55 -27.14
CA PRO A 44 8.40 -5.20 -26.60
C PRO A 44 7.04 -4.55 -26.84
N MET A 45 6.43 -4.80 -28.00
CA MET A 45 5.09 -4.27 -28.30
C MET A 45 4.01 -4.95 -27.45
N THR A 46 4.10 -6.25 -27.22
CA THR A 46 3.19 -6.97 -26.33
C THR A 46 3.31 -6.45 -24.89
N LEU A 47 4.54 -6.26 -24.40
CA LEU A 47 4.79 -5.66 -23.09
C LEU A 47 4.15 -4.27 -22.98
N LEU A 48 4.31 -3.43 -24.01
CA LEU A 48 3.71 -2.11 -24.08
C LEU A 48 2.17 -2.19 -24.10
N SER A 49 1.60 -3.08 -24.91
CA SER A 49 0.15 -3.25 -25.04
C SER A 49 -0.49 -3.71 -23.72
N LEU A 50 0.11 -4.67 -23.04
CA LEU A 50 -0.33 -5.11 -21.71
C LEU A 50 -0.21 -4.00 -20.67
N PHE A 51 0.85 -3.19 -20.73
CA PHE A 51 1.00 -2.03 -19.87
C PHE A 51 -0.07 -0.96 -20.17
N MET A 52 -0.33 -0.65 -21.44
CA MET A 52 -1.37 0.31 -21.85
C MET A 52 -2.76 -0.14 -21.41
N ALA A 53 -3.07 -1.44 -21.50
CA ALA A 53 -4.36 -2.00 -21.09
C ALA A 53 -4.66 -1.80 -19.59
N VAL A 54 -3.62 -1.83 -18.74
CA VAL A 54 -3.75 -1.66 -17.27
C VAL A 54 -3.64 -0.19 -16.86
N SER A 55 -2.77 0.58 -17.53
CA SER A 55 -2.53 2.00 -17.22
C SER A 55 -3.60 2.94 -17.78
N GLY A 56 -4.50 2.44 -18.63
CA GLY A 56 -5.52 3.26 -19.29
C GLY A 56 -5.02 3.99 -20.55
N GLY A 57 -3.88 3.55 -21.12
CA GLY A 57 -3.39 4.07 -22.41
C GLY A 57 -4.25 3.62 -23.60
N VAL A 58 -4.81 2.41 -23.52
CA VAL A 58 -5.81 1.88 -24.47
C VAL A 58 -6.84 1.09 -23.67
N SER A 59 -8.07 1.02 -24.18
CA SER A 59 -9.09 0.17 -23.55
C SER A 59 -8.62 -1.29 -23.56
N TRP A 60 -8.66 -1.97 -22.41
CA TRP A 60 -8.36 -3.39 -22.32
C TRP A 60 -9.23 -4.23 -23.28
N TRP A 61 -10.43 -3.74 -23.60
CA TRP A 61 -11.33 -4.36 -24.58
C TRP A 61 -10.74 -4.36 -26.00
N GLU A 62 -10.08 -3.28 -26.41
CA GLU A 62 -9.48 -3.17 -27.75
C GLU A 62 -8.32 -4.15 -27.92
N VAL A 63 -7.56 -4.39 -26.85
CA VAL A 63 -6.45 -5.35 -26.83
C VAL A 63 -6.97 -6.79 -26.80
N LEU A 64 -8.09 -7.04 -26.11
CA LEU A 64 -8.71 -8.36 -26.00
C LEU A 64 -9.45 -8.79 -27.27
N ARG A 65 -10.13 -7.85 -27.94
CA ARG A 65 -11.01 -8.13 -29.09
C ARG A 65 -10.40 -9.06 -30.16
N PRO A 66 -9.13 -8.90 -30.59
CA PRO A 66 -8.51 -9.77 -31.59
C PRO A 66 -8.30 -11.22 -31.12
N ILE A 67 -8.29 -11.45 -29.80
CA ILE A 67 -8.02 -12.74 -29.17
C ILE A 67 -9.31 -13.55 -28.94
N ILE A 68 -10.47 -12.89 -28.91
CA ILE A 68 -11.76 -13.52 -28.57
C ILE A 68 -12.08 -14.71 -29.46
N ASP A 69 -11.84 -14.57 -30.76
CA ASP A 69 -12.18 -15.58 -31.75
C ASP A 69 -11.06 -16.63 -31.93
N VAL A 70 -9.91 -16.45 -31.27
CA VAL A 70 -8.76 -17.37 -31.32
C VAL A 70 -8.97 -18.53 -30.36
N SER A 71 -9.16 -18.23 -29.07
CA SER A 71 -9.44 -19.24 -28.05
C SER A 71 -9.94 -18.60 -26.77
N ILE A 72 -11.00 -19.17 -26.22
CA ILE A 72 -11.55 -18.79 -24.91
C ILE A 72 -10.51 -18.88 -23.79
N PHE A 73 -9.52 -19.78 -23.93
CA PHE A 73 -8.43 -19.90 -22.96
C PHE A 73 -7.62 -18.61 -22.84
N TYR A 74 -7.25 -18.00 -23.97
CA TYR A 74 -6.47 -16.75 -23.97
C TYR A 74 -7.31 -15.57 -23.49
N VAL A 75 -8.62 -15.58 -23.72
CA VAL A 75 -9.55 -14.58 -23.16
C VAL A 75 -9.55 -14.63 -21.64
N VAL A 76 -9.74 -15.82 -21.06
CA VAL A 76 -9.72 -16.00 -19.60
C VAL A 76 -8.35 -15.62 -19.02
N LEU A 77 -7.27 -16.00 -19.69
CA LEU A 77 -5.91 -15.65 -19.28
C LEU A 77 -5.68 -14.13 -19.28
N PHE A 78 -6.20 -13.40 -20.26
CA PHE A 78 -6.09 -11.94 -20.33
C PHE A 78 -6.88 -11.25 -19.24
N LEU A 79 -8.12 -11.70 -18.98
CA LEU A 79 -8.93 -11.17 -17.89
C LEU A 79 -8.26 -11.42 -16.53
N LEU A 80 -7.67 -12.61 -16.34
CA LEU A 80 -6.90 -12.93 -15.14
C LEU A 80 -5.70 -11.97 -14.98
N PHE A 81 -4.97 -11.70 -16.05
CA PHE A 81 -3.89 -10.71 -16.05
C PHE A 81 -4.39 -9.33 -15.59
N VAL A 82 -5.47 -8.82 -16.19
CA VAL A 82 -6.03 -7.50 -15.84
C VAL A 82 -6.43 -7.45 -14.37
N VAL A 83 -7.14 -8.47 -13.87
CA VAL A 83 -7.57 -8.52 -12.45
C VAL A 83 -6.38 -8.57 -11.50
N ILE A 84 -5.38 -9.44 -11.76
CA ILE A 84 -4.18 -9.53 -10.92
C ILE A 84 -3.44 -8.19 -10.89
N MET A 85 -3.32 -7.53 -12.03
CA MET A 85 -2.62 -6.25 -12.13
C MET A 85 -3.34 -5.14 -11.39
N LEU A 86 -4.67 -5.04 -11.52
CA LEU A 86 -5.48 -4.06 -10.79
C LEU A 86 -5.40 -4.30 -9.28
N LEU A 87 -5.54 -5.56 -8.83
CA LEU A 87 -5.41 -5.91 -7.41
C LEU A 87 -4.00 -5.66 -6.88
N ALA A 88 -2.95 -5.93 -7.66
CA ALA A 88 -1.58 -5.66 -7.27
C ALA A 88 -1.33 -4.16 -7.06
N VAL A 89 -1.79 -3.32 -7.99
CA VAL A 89 -1.69 -1.85 -7.87
C VAL A 89 -2.48 -1.35 -6.66
N MET A 90 -3.72 -1.83 -6.48
CA MET A 90 -4.54 -1.48 -5.32
C MET A 90 -3.85 -1.88 -4.00
N ASN A 91 -3.29 -3.09 -3.91
CA ASN A 91 -2.59 -3.56 -2.72
C ASN A 91 -1.33 -2.74 -2.41
N ILE A 92 -0.58 -2.31 -3.42
CA ILE A 92 0.58 -1.41 -3.24
C ILE A 92 0.10 -0.07 -2.66
N ILE A 93 -0.94 0.52 -3.24
CA ILE A 93 -1.50 1.79 -2.79
C ILE A 93 -2.02 1.64 -1.35
N THR A 94 -2.89 0.67 -1.09
CA THR A 94 -3.42 0.38 0.25
C THR A 94 -2.30 0.15 1.26
N GLY A 95 -1.26 -0.62 0.91
CA GLY A 95 -0.11 -0.86 1.77
C GLY A 95 0.60 0.44 2.19
N ILE A 96 0.80 1.38 1.26
CA ILE A 96 1.38 2.70 1.55
C ILE A 96 0.47 3.51 2.48
N PHE A 97 -0.83 3.57 2.20
CA PHE A 97 -1.78 4.33 3.02
C PHE A 97 -1.91 3.75 4.44
N VAL A 98 -2.00 2.44 4.57
CA VAL A 98 -2.06 1.75 5.86
C VAL A 98 -0.75 1.95 6.62
N GLY A 99 0.40 1.83 5.97
CA GLY A 99 1.70 2.11 6.58
C GLY A 99 1.78 3.52 7.16
N ASN A 100 1.41 4.53 6.37
CA ASN A 100 1.40 5.93 6.80
C ASN A 100 0.41 6.17 7.96
N ALA A 101 -0.76 5.53 7.93
CA ALA A 101 -1.74 5.65 9.00
C ALA A 101 -1.23 5.03 10.32
N VAL A 102 -0.60 3.86 10.24
CA VAL A 102 0.00 3.18 11.40
C VAL A 102 1.17 3.98 11.97
N GLU A 103 2.04 4.52 11.13
CA GLU A 103 3.17 5.36 11.55
C GLU A 103 2.69 6.63 12.29
N ARG A 104 1.69 7.33 11.74
CA ARG A 104 1.10 8.50 12.40
C ARG A 104 0.46 8.14 13.75
N ALA A 105 -0.31 7.05 13.80
CA ALA A 105 -0.92 6.58 15.06
C ALA A 105 0.13 6.12 16.09
N SER A 106 1.32 5.68 15.65
CA SER A 106 2.46 5.42 16.54
C SER A 106 3.02 6.72 17.11
N MET A 107 3.31 7.68 16.25
CA MET A 107 3.88 8.96 16.65
C MET A 107 2.98 9.73 17.62
N ASP A 108 1.66 9.74 17.39
CA ASP A 108 0.70 10.39 18.29
C ASP A 108 0.71 9.77 19.70
N ARG A 109 0.86 8.43 19.79
CA ARG A 109 0.97 7.73 21.08
C ARG A 109 2.28 8.05 21.79
N ASP A 110 3.39 8.11 21.05
CA ASP A 110 4.69 8.44 21.61
C ASP A 110 4.69 9.87 22.17
N ILE A 111 4.14 10.83 21.42
CA ILE A 111 3.97 12.22 21.86
C ILE A 111 3.11 12.28 23.13
N ALA A 112 1.96 11.59 23.16
CA ALA A 112 1.08 11.57 24.32
C ALA A 112 1.79 11.02 25.58
N SER A 113 2.56 9.94 25.43
CA SER A 113 3.37 9.36 26.52
C SER A 113 4.47 10.32 26.99
N HIS A 114 5.11 11.06 26.08
CA HIS A 114 6.12 12.07 26.44
C HIS A 114 5.50 13.21 27.24
N VAL A 115 4.35 13.74 26.79
CA VAL A 115 3.63 14.81 27.49
C VAL A 115 3.18 14.34 28.89
N GLU A 116 2.71 13.10 29.03
CA GLU A 116 2.33 12.55 30.33
C GLU A 116 3.53 12.43 31.28
N LYS A 117 4.68 11.96 30.79
CA LYS A 117 5.92 11.87 31.58
C LYS A 117 6.41 13.24 32.05
N GLU A 118 6.41 14.23 31.16
CA GLU A 118 6.78 15.61 31.51
C GLU A 118 5.83 16.18 32.57
N ARG A 119 4.52 15.96 32.42
CA ARG A 119 3.53 16.42 33.40
C ARG A 119 3.72 15.76 34.77
N ASN A 120 4.00 14.46 34.80
CA ASN A 120 4.31 13.76 36.05
C ASN A 120 5.60 14.27 36.70
N ALA A 121 6.63 14.57 35.92
CA ALA A 121 7.87 15.16 36.46
C ALA A 121 7.62 16.53 37.10
N ILE A 122 6.84 17.39 36.44
CA ILE A 122 6.43 18.69 36.99
C ILE A 122 5.64 18.52 38.29
N ASN A 123 4.66 17.59 38.31
CA ASN A 123 3.87 17.32 39.51
C ASN A 123 4.71 16.80 40.68
N ILE A 124 5.70 15.93 40.40
CA ILE A 124 6.62 15.42 41.42
C ILE A 124 7.47 16.55 41.99
N GLU A 125 7.98 17.45 41.15
CA GLU A 125 8.79 18.58 41.62
C GLU A 125 7.95 19.54 42.48
N ALA A 126 6.73 19.87 42.04
CA ALA A 126 5.79 20.68 42.83
C ALA A 126 5.45 20.05 44.19
N LEU A 127 5.25 18.73 44.23
CA LEU A 127 5.04 17.99 45.48
C LEU A 127 6.30 18.03 46.38
N ARG A 128 7.51 17.90 45.80
CA ARG A 128 8.76 18.01 46.56
C ARG A 128 8.92 19.40 47.17
N ASP A 129 8.56 20.44 46.45
CA ASP A 129 8.64 21.82 46.93
C ASP A 129 7.64 22.07 48.07
N LEU A 130 6.39 21.60 47.92
CA LEU A 130 5.40 21.61 49.00
C LEU A 130 5.89 20.88 50.25
N PHE A 131 6.44 19.68 50.09
CA PHE A 131 6.95 18.91 51.22
C PHE A 131 8.17 19.55 51.90
N ARG A 132 9.02 20.25 51.14
CA ARG A 132 10.12 21.05 51.71
C ARG A 132 9.62 22.25 52.51
N GLU A 133 8.54 22.89 52.07
CA GLU A 133 7.92 24.01 52.79
C GLU A 133 7.30 23.56 54.14
N ILE A 134 6.74 22.34 54.16
CA ILE A 134 6.16 21.74 55.37
C ILE A 134 7.26 21.27 56.34
N ASP A 135 8.37 20.69 55.86
CA ASP A 135 9.50 20.25 56.70
C ASP A 135 10.38 21.43 57.16
N ARG A 136 9.81 22.32 57.99
CA ARG A 136 10.48 23.53 58.52
C ARG A 136 11.74 23.25 59.34
N VAL A 137 11.91 22.01 59.83
CA VAL A 137 13.04 21.60 60.68
C VAL A 137 14.14 20.93 59.84
N GLY A 138 13.88 20.62 58.56
CA GLY A 138 14.84 19.95 57.67
C GLY A 138 15.17 18.53 58.11
N SER A 139 14.22 17.86 58.74
CA SER A 139 14.40 16.52 59.31
C SER A 139 14.33 15.40 58.24
N GLY A 140 13.88 15.73 57.03
CA GLY A 140 13.62 14.80 55.94
C GLY A 140 12.35 13.97 56.11
N HIS A 141 11.59 14.21 57.18
CA HIS A 141 10.36 13.49 57.54
C HIS A 141 9.28 14.49 57.93
N ILE A 142 8.02 14.17 57.63
CA ILE A 142 6.87 15.03 57.93
C ILE A 142 5.96 14.26 58.87
N THR A 143 5.57 14.87 59.99
CA THR A 143 4.60 14.24 60.90
C THR A 143 3.17 14.64 60.53
N LEU A 144 2.19 13.78 60.86
CA LEU A 144 0.77 14.04 60.59
C LEU A 144 0.33 15.41 61.14
N LYS A 145 0.89 15.81 62.29
CA LYS A 145 0.59 17.06 62.97
C LYS A 145 1.10 18.30 62.20
N ASP A 146 2.26 18.20 61.56
CA ASP A 146 2.82 19.27 60.72
C ASP A 146 1.94 19.48 59.47
N PHE A 147 1.40 18.38 58.94
CA PHE A 147 0.51 18.39 57.78
C PHE A 147 -0.87 18.98 58.10
N GLU A 148 -1.49 18.58 59.22
CA GLU A 148 -2.77 19.14 59.70
C GLU A 148 -2.65 20.65 59.96
N THR A 149 -1.55 21.08 60.58
CA THR A 149 -1.31 22.51 60.87
C THR A 149 -1.23 23.34 59.59
N MET A 150 -0.62 22.82 58.51
CA MET A 150 -0.52 23.53 57.24
C MET A 150 -1.88 23.65 56.53
N LEU A 151 -2.69 22.59 56.55
CA LEU A 151 -4.04 22.59 55.95
C LEU A 151 -5.05 23.49 56.66
N GLU A 152 -4.83 23.80 57.94
CA GLU A 152 -5.67 24.73 58.72
C GLU A 152 -5.24 26.21 58.57
N THR A 153 -4.09 26.49 57.96
CA THR A 153 -3.53 27.85 57.85
C THR A 153 -3.79 28.51 56.47
N GLU A 154 -4.45 27.81 55.54
CA GLU A 154 -4.99 28.34 54.27
C GLU A 154 -6.53 28.41 54.31
#